data_AF-A0A9W9DQT2-F1
#
_entry.id   AF-A0A9W9DQT2-F1
#
_cell.length_a   1.000
_cell.length_b   1.000
_cell.length_c   1.000
_cell.angle_alpha   90.00
_cell.angle_beta   90.00
_cell.angle_gamma   90.00
#
_symmetry.space_group_name_H-M   'P 1'
#
loop_
_entity.id
_entity.type
_entity.pdbx_description
1 polymer ?
#
loop_
_entity_poly.entity_id
_entity_poly.type
_entity_poly.pdbx_seq_one_letter_code
_entity_poly.pdbx_strand_id
1 'polypeptide(L)'
;MLIRLIPSASQPTVLFKLVFENLPETLQTPAAWVNHLASLDSDDLEIPELMHALDKAVGVQGILEQVTFDLVEQKIKCVFFDGETEEWHIGSCYQGLLGEAAHRRKVDLVRRLDSVIDDVNESAAEVERERRREEERKEQKRMREEDERLDAAKQDEIAASIHGRRSRPGHKKQRSLLMNLVS
;
A
#
# COMPACT_ATOMS: atom_id res chain seq x y z
N MET A 1 -6.69 11.86 -11.29
CA MET A 1 -6.58 12.99 -10.34
C MET A 1 -5.64 12.66 -9.17
N LEU A 2 -4.59 13.44 -8.96
CA LEU A 2 -3.69 13.38 -7.80
C LEU A 2 -4.11 14.43 -6.77
N ILE A 3 -4.35 14.03 -5.53
CA ILE A 3 -4.56 14.95 -4.40
C ILE A 3 -3.28 14.97 -3.58
N ARG A 4 -2.68 16.15 -3.43
CA ARG A 4 -1.45 16.37 -2.68
C ARG A 4 -1.71 17.31 -1.51
N LEU A 5 -1.27 16.92 -0.33
CA LEU A 5 -1.34 17.75 0.87
C LEU A 5 0.09 17.99 1.38
N ILE A 6 0.54 19.24 1.29
CA ILE A 6 1.83 19.70 1.78
C ILE A 6 1.59 20.24 3.20
N PRO A 7 2.03 19.52 4.24
CA PRO A 7 1.82 19.94 5.62
C PRO A 7 2.72 21.12 5.98
N SER A 8 2.41 21.75 7.11
CA SER A 8 3.36 22.67 7.74
C SER A 8 4.63 21.91 8.18
N ALA A 9 5.77 22.61 8.25
CA ALA A 9 7.11 22.01 8.33
C ALA A 9 7.22 20.86 9.38
N SER A 10 8.04 19.85 9.06
CA SER A 10 8.36 18.62 9.83
C SER A 10 7.53 17.35 9.54
N GLN A 11 6.49 17.43 8.71
CA GLN A 11 5.68 16.28 8.33
C GLN A 11 5.86 15.90 6.84
N PRO A 12 5.71 14.61 6.47
CA PRO A 12 5.80 14.18 5.08
C PRO A 12 4.59 14.67 4.26
N THR A 13 4.81 14.94 2.97
CA THR A 13 3.71 15.23 2.04
C THR A 13 2.81 14.00 1.88
N VAL A 14 1.50 14.21 2.01
CA VAL A 14 0.51 13.15 1.80
C VAL A 14 0.02 13.18 0.35
N LEU A 15 -0.03 12.01 -0.29
CA LEU A 15 -0.46 11.83 -1.66
C LEU A 15 -1.62 10.83 -1.71
N PHE A 16 -2.75 11.23 -2.28
CA PHE A 16 -3.86 10.35 -2.62
C PHE A 16 -4.07 10.35 -4.11
N LYS A 17 -4.29 9.17 -4.70
CA LYS A 17 -4.59 9.04 -6.12
C LYS A 17 -6.04 8.60 -6.28
N LEU A 18 -6.83 9.42 -6.97
CA LEU A 18 -8.18 9.05 -7.42
C LEU A 18 -8.11 8.72 -8.91
N VAL A 19 -8.57 7.51 -9.24
CA VAL A 19 -8.60 6.99 -10.61
C VAL A 19 -10.04 6.65 -10.94
N PHE A 20 -10.52 7.17 -12.06
CA PHE A 20 -11.77 6.73 -12.67
C PHE A 20 -11.41 5.80 -13.82
N GLU A 21 -11.92 4.57 -13.77
CA GLU A 21 -11.75 3.63 -14.86
C GLU A 21 -12.73 3.93 -15.99
N ASN A 22 -12.42 3.47 -17.20
CA ASN A 22 -13.38 3.51 -18.29
C ASN A 22 -14.55 2.59 -17.99
N LEU A 23 -15.76 3.05 -18.34
CA LEU A 23 -16.94 2.20 -18.23
C LEU A 23 -16.85 1.08 -19.28
N PRO A 24 -17.24 -0.16 -18.93
CA PRO A 24 -17.35 -1.25 -19.89
C PRO A 24 -18.20 -0.89 -21.10
N GLU A 25 -17.74 -1.23 -22.31
CA GLU A 25 -18.48 -0.99 -23.57
C GLU A 25 -19.84 -1.69 -23.63
N THR A 26 -20.04 -2.71 -22.79
CA THR A 26 -21.30 -3.44 -22.68
C THR A 26 -22.40 -2.67 -21.94
N LEU A 27 -22.06 -1.59 -21.24
CA LEU A 27 -23.03 -0.76 -20.54
C LEU A 27 -23.72 0.18 -21.53
N GLN A 28 -25.05 0.25 -21.42
CA GLN A 28 -25.81 1.22 -22.17
C GLN A 28 -25.51 2.62 -21.66
N THR A 29 -25.11 3.51 -22.57
CA THR A 29 -24.91 4.93 -22.26
C THR A 29 -26.25 5.57 -21.88
N PRO A 30 -26.34 6.25 -20.72
CA PRO A 30 -27.55 6.99 -20.34
C PRO A 30 -27.95 8.01 -21.41
N ALA A 31 -29.24 8.12 -21.70
CA ALA A 31 -29.74 9.03 -22.74
C ALA A 31 -29.34 10.50 -22.50
N ALA A 32 -29.23 10.92 -21.24
CA ALA A 32 -28.76 12.25 -20.88
C ALA A 32 -27.31 12.51 -21.35
N TRP A 33 -26.43 11.52 -21.21
CA TRP A 33 -25.04 11.63 -21.65
C TRP A 33 -24.93 11.63 -23.17
N VAL A 34 -25.76 10.84 -23.87
CA VAL A 34 -25.84 10.89 -25.34
C VAL A 34 -26.21 12.29 -25.82
N ASN A 35 -27.20 12.92 -25.18
CA ASN A 35 -27.60 14.29 -25.52
C ASN A 35 -26.47 15.28 -25.25
N HIS A 36 -25.75 15.16 -24.13
CA HIS A 36 -24.61 16.03 -23.83
C HIS A 36 -23.49 15.87 -24.86
N LEU A 37 -23.15 14.64 -25.25
CA LEU A 37 -22.15 14.37 -26.27
C LEU A 37 -22.53 14.97 -27.62
N ALA A 38 -23.80 14.82 -28.02
CA ALA A 38 -24.31 15.43 -29.25
C ALA A 38 -24.26 16.97 -29.20
N SER A 39 -24.51 17.59 -28.03
CA SER A 39 -24.36 19.03 -27.85
C SER A 39 -22.89 19.48 -27.96
N LEU A 40 -21.97 18.77 -27.31
CA LEU A 40 -20.54 19.07 -27.40
C LEU A 40 -20.05 19.00 -28.84
N ASP A 41 -20.43 17.95 -29.58
CA ASP A 41 -20.10 17.77 -30.99
C ASP A 41 -20.70 18.90 -31.86
N SER A 42 -21.95 19.30 -31.60
CA SER A 42 -22.57 20.41 -32.35
C SER A 42 -21.92 21.77 -32.11
N ASP A 43 -21.30 21.95 -30.94
CA ASP A 43 -20.58 23.17 -30.56
C ASP A 43 -19.08 23.11 -30.92
N ASP A 44 -18.63 22.05 -31.61
CA ASP A 44 -17.23 21.80 -31.98
C ASP A 44 -16.29 21.78 -30.75
N LEU A 45 -16.80 21.26 -29.63
CA LEU A 45 -16.06 21.08 -28.37
C LEU A 45 -15.45 19.69 -28.28
N GLU A 46 -14.32 19.59 -27.59
CA GLU A 46 -13.64 18.34 -27.37
C GLU A 46 -14.49 17.37 -26.53
N ILE A 47 -14.57 16.12 -26.98
CA ILE A 47 -15.28 15.06 -26.28
C ILE A 47 -14.37 14.52 -25.16
N PRO A 48 -14.85 14.46 -23.90
CA PRO A 48 -14.04 13.99 -22.80
C PRO A 48 -13.68 12.50 -22.98
N GLU A 49 -12.43 12.16 -22.70
CA GLU A 49 -11.94 10.76 -22.75
C GLU A 49 -12.69 9.86 -21.77
N LEU A 50 -12.97 10.37 -20.56
CA LEU A 50 -13.68 9.66 -19.51
C LEU A 50 -15.16 10.06 -19.49
N MET A 51 -16.05 9.08 -19.70
CA MET A 51 -17.51 9.31 -19.62
C MET A 51 -17.99 9.81 -18.25
N HIS A 52 -17.22 9.56 -17.19
CA HIS A 52 -17.44 10.12 -15.85
C HIS A 52 -17.42 11.66 -15.85
N ALA A 53 -16.78 12.31 -16.83
CA ALA A 53 -16.80 13.77 -16.97
C ALA A 53 -18.21 14.33 -17.19
N LEU A 54 -19.13 13.53 -17.74
CA LEU A 54 -20.53 13.91 -18.00
C LEU A 54 -21.42 13.78 -16.76
N ASP A 55 -20.92 13.14 -15.70
CA ASP A 55 -21.65 12.99 -14.44
C ASP A 55 -21.48 14.24 -13.58
N LYS A 56 -22.59 14.81 -13.11
CA LYS A 56 -22.57 16.06 -12.35
C LYS A 56 -21.84 15.95 -11.00
N ALA A 57 -21.80 14.76 -10.40
CA ALA A 57 -21.18 14.54 -9.09
C ALA A 57 -19.66 14.33 -9.18
N VAL A 58 -19.18 13.76 -10.28
CA VAL A 58 -17.75 13.41 -10.47
C VAL A 58 -17.07 14.13 -11.63
N GLY A 59 -17.80 14.94 -12.39
CA GLY A 59 -17.30 15.57 -13.62
C GLY A 59 -16.12 16.51 -13.38
N VAL A 60 -16.17 17.30 -12.30
CA VAL A 60 -15.07 18.20 -11.91
C VAL A 60 -13.80 17.41 -11.57
N GLN A 61 -13.94 16.28 -10.88
CA GLN A 61 -12.83 15.39 -10.55
C GLN A 61 -12.29 14.67 -11.79
N GLY A 62 -13.13 14.49 -12.82
CA GLY A 62 -12.76 13.91 -14.11
C GLY A 62 -11.83 14.81 -14.92
N ILE A 63 -11.98 16.14 -14.81
CA ILE A 63 -11.16 17.12 -15.54
C ILE A 63 -9.95 17.64 -14.75
N LEU A 64 -9.85 17.30 -13.47
CA LEU A 64 -8.72 17.67 -12.61
C LEU A 64 -7.61 16.63 -12.69
N GLU A 65 -6.43 17.05 -13.16
CA GLU A 65 -5.24 16.22 -13.14
C GLU A 65 -4.65 16.18 -11.72
N GLN A 66 -4.51 17.34 -11.07
CA GLN A 66 -3.91 17.45 -9.74
C GLN A 66 -4.56 18.55 -8.90
N VAL A 67 -4.73 18.29 -7.60
CA VAL A 67 -5.10 19.29 -6.59
C VAL A 67 -4.05 19.28 -5.50
N THR A 68 -3.46 20.43 -5.19
CA THR A 68 -2.48 20.61 -4.12
C THR A 68 -3.04 21.53 -3.05
N PHE A 69 -3.11 21.04 -1.82
CA PHE A 69 -3.32 21.84 -0.62
C PHE A 69 -1.96 22.15 -0.01
N ASP A 70 -1.55 23.41 -0.06
CA ASP A 70 -0.31 23.88 0.54
C ASP A 70 -0.63 24.62 1.85
N LEU A 71 -0.34 23.95 2.98
CA LEU A 71 -0.55 24.54 4.31
C LEU A 71 0.57 25.51 4.71
N VAL A 72 1.72 25.50 4.03
CA VAL A 72 2.82 26.44 4.26
C VAL A 72 2.47 27.79 3.62
N GLU A 73 2.13 27.77 2.33
CA GLU A 73 1.74 28.98 1.60
C GLU A 73 0.27 29.39 1.83
N GLN A 74 -0.53 28.51 2.45
CA GLN A 74 -1.96 28.69 2.66
C GLN A 74 -2.72 28.85 1.33
N LYS A 75 -2.42 27.98 0.36
CA LYS A 75 -2.99 28.02 -0.99
C LYS A 75 -3.53 26.67 -1.45
N ILE A 76 -4.46 26.74 -2.39
CA ILE A 76 -4.98 25.61 -3.13
C ILE A 76 -4.59 25.83 -4.59
N LYS A 77 -3.94 24.84 -5.18
CA LYS A 77 -3.53 24.84 -6.58
C LYS A 77 -4.16 23.66 -7.31
N CYS A 78 -4.91 23.93 -8.36
CA CYS A 78 -5.48 22.94 -9.26
C CYS A 78 -4.73 22.95 -10.59
N VAL A 79 -4.51 21.77 -11.15
CA VAL A 79 -4.00 21.56 -12.51
C VAL A 79 -5.05 20.75 -13.25
N PHE A 80 -5.50 21.26 -14.39
CA PHE A 80 -6.50 20.64 -15.24
C PHE A 80 -5.83 19.77 -16.32
N PHE A 81 -6.60 18.89 -16.95
CA PHE A 81 -6.07 17.94 -17.94
C PHE A 81 -5.46 18.61 -19.19
N ASP A 82 -5.87 19.85 -19.49
CA ASP A 82 -5.33 20.69 -20.56
C ASP A 82 -4.01 21.40 -20.16
N GLY A 83 -3.58 21.21 -18.91
CA GLY A 83 -2.40 21.85 -18.33
C GLY A 83 -2.66 23.24 -17.74
N GLU A 84 -3.88 23.78 -17.86
CA GLU A 84 -4.24 25.03 -17.20
C GLU A 84 -4.15 24.89 -15.68
N THR A 85 -3.85 26.00 -15.01
CA THR A 85 -3.62 26.03 -13.57
C THR A 85 -4.38 27.16 -12.93
N GLU A 86 -5.13 26.84 -11.88
CA GLU A 86 -5.83 27.81 -11.05
C GLU A 86 -5.29 27.75 -9.63
N GLU A 87 -5.06 28.91 -9.02
CA GLU A 87 -4.50 29.03 -7.68
C GLU A 87 -5.22 30.11 -6.88
N TRP A 88 -5.59 29.77 -5.65
CA TRP A 88 -6.21 30.72 -4.73
C TRP A 88 -5.82 30.44 -3.28
N HIS A 89 -5.98 31.44 -2.42
CA HIS A 89 -5.71 31.30 -1.00
C HIS A 89 -6.80 30.48 -0.30
N ILE A 90 -6.44 29.64 0.67
CA ILE A 90 -7.41 28.86 1.47
C ILE A 90 -8.44 29.79 2.15
N GLY A 91 -8.04 31.03 2.47
CA GLY A 91 -8.94 32.04 3.03
C GLY A 91 -9.92 32.66 2.03
N SER A 92 -9.63 32.63 0.72
CA SER A 92 -10.47 33.24 -0.31
C SER A 92 -11.59 32.31 -0.81
N CYS A 93 -11.59 31.02 -0.45
CA CYS A 93 -12.64 30.05 -0.78
C CYS A 93 -14.05 30.44 -0.30
N TYR A 94 -14.15 31.48 0.54
CA TYR A 94 -15.40 31.94 1.16
C TYR A 94 -15.77 33.37 0.75
N GLN A 95 -15.32 33.82 -0.42
CA GLN A 95 -15.62 35.14 -0.97
C GLN A 95 -17.14 35.31 -1.10
N GLY A 96 -17.74 36.10 -0.19
CA GLY A 96 -19.20 36.23 -0.01
C GLY A 96 -19.67 36.07 1.44
N LEU A 97 -18.86 35.43 2.29
CA LEU A 97 -19.03 35.41 3.74
C LEU A 97 -18.16 36.51 4.36
N LEU A 98 -18.77 37.45 5.08
CA LEU A 98 -18.05 38.53 5.78
C LEU A 98 -17.70 38.14 7.23
N GLY A 99 -16.59 38.66 7.74
CA GLY A 99 -16.22 38.61 9.16
C GLY A 99 -15.91 37.20 9.69
N GLU A 100 -16.40 36.90 10.90
CA GLU A 100 -16.08 35.69 11.65
C GLU A 100 -16.50 34.38 10.96
N ALA A 101 -17.49 34.41 10.07
CA ALA A 101 -17.99 33.22 9.39
C ALA A 101 -16.99 32.65 8.38
N ALA A 102 -16.34 33.52 7.59
CA ALA A 102 -15.26 33.12 6.69
C ALA A 102 -14.04 32.62 7.47
N HIS A 103 -13.69 33.30 8.57
CA HIS A 103 -12.59 32.89 9.43
C HIS A 103 -12.82 31.51 10.05
N ARG A 104 -14.01 31.25 10.61
CA ARG A 104 -14.38 29.93 11.17
C ARG A 104 -14.24 28.80 10.15
N ARG A 105 -14.68 29.01 8.91
CA ARG A 105 -14.58 27.97 7.88
C ARG A 105 -13.14 27.74 7.41
N LYS A 106 -12.33 28.80 7.29
CA LYS A 106 -10.89 28.66 7.01
C LYS A 106 -10.22 27.81 8.09
N VAL A 107 -10.45 28.14 9.35
CA VAL A 107 -9.90 27.39 10.49
C VAL A 107 -10.37 25.93 10.48
N ASP A 108 -11.64 25.68 10.15
CA ASP A 108 -12.17 24.31 10.07
C ASP A 108 -11.55 23.51 8.92
N LEU A 109 -11.33 24.10 7.74
CA LEU A 109 -10.67 23.41 6.63
C LEU A 109 -9.22 23.04 6.95
N VAL A 110 -8.43 23.99 7.46
CA VAL A 110 -7.04 23.73 7.85
C VAL A 110 -6.99 22.64 8.91
N ARG A 111 -7.85 22.73 9.95
CA ARG A 111 -7.95 21.71 11.00
C ARG A 111 -8.30 20.32 10.46
N ARG A 112 -9.20 20.24 9.47
CA ARG A 112 -9.54 18.96 8.83
C ARG A 112 -8.37 18.39 8.03
N LEU A 113 -7.63 19.24 7.33
CA LEU A 113 -6.43 18.80 6.59
C LEU A 113 -5.33 18.35 7.55
N ASP A 114 -5.13 19.04 8.68
CA ASP A 114 -4.23 18.61 9.75
C ASP A 114 -4.65 17.26 10.33
N SER A 115 -5.95 17.05 10.58
CA SER A 115 -6.48 15.76 11.05
C SER A 115 -6.19 14.62 10.07
N VAL A 116 -6.23 14.85 8.75
CA VAL A 116 -5.85 13.84 7.75
C VAL A 116 -4.38 13.47 7.89
N ILE A 117 -3.51 14.42 8.22
CA ILE A 117 -2.09 14.15 8.41
C ILE A 117 -1.88 13.30 9.67
N ASP A 118 -2.59 13.60 10.75
CA ASP A 118 -2.57 12.80 11.98
C ASP A 118 -3.02 11.36 11.70
N ASP A 119 -4.14 11.17 10.98
CA ASP A 119 -4.67 9.85 10.60
C ASP A 119 -3.67 9.04 9.76
N VAL A 120 -2.97 9.69 8.82
CA VAL A 120 -1.96 9.05 7.97
C VAL A 120 -0.73 8.64 8.80
N ASN A 121 -0.28 9.51 9.70
CA ASN A 121 0.84 9.21 10.60
C ASN A 121 0.52 8.06 11.55
N GLU A 122 -0.70 8.04 12.11
CA GLU A 122 -1.17 6.94 12.96
C GLU A 122 -1.23 5.62 12.19
N SER A 123 -1.78 5.65 10.97
CA SER A 123 -1.86 4.48 10.10
C SER A 123 -0.47 3.93 9.75
N ALA A 124 0.48 4.81 9.41
CA ALA A 124 1.86 4.41 9.13
C ALA A 124 2.53 3.77 10.36
N ALA A 125 2.30 4.32 11.55
CA ALA A 125 2.82 3.76 12.79
C ALA A 125 2.20 2.40 13.13
N GLU A 126 0.90 2.18 12.87
CA GLU A 126 0.27 0.88 13.10
C GLU A 126 0.75 -0.18 12.10
N VAL A 127 0.91 0.17 10.83
CA VAL A 127 1.48 -0.74 9.81
C VAL A 127 2.87 -1.22 10.22
N GLU A 128 3.72 -0.32 10.75
CA GLU A 128 5.05 -0.70 11.22
C GLU A 128 5.00 -1.60 12.46
N ARG A 129 4.07 -1.34 13.39
CA ARG A 129 3.84 -2.24 14.54
C ARG A 129 3.37 -3.62 14.09
N GLU A 130 2.49 -3.70 13.10
CA GLU A 130 2.00 -4.96 12.55
C GLU A 130 3.12 -5.75 11.86
N ARG A 131 3.95 -5.07 11.05
CA ARG A 131 5.13 -5.68 10.40
C ARG A 131 6.08 -6.30 11.42
N ARG A 132 6.39 -5.58 12.50
CA ARG A 132 7.26 -6.07 13.57
C ARG A 132 6.67 -7.31 14.27
N ARG A 133 5.38 -7.31 14.59
CA ARG A 133 4.69 -8.47 15.18
C ARG A 133 4.74 -9.68 14.24
N GLU A 134 4.60 -9.46 12.92
CA GLU A 134 4.68 -10.54 11.93
C GLU A 134 6.09 -11.14 11.85
N GLU A 135 7.13 -10.30 11.88
CA GLU A 135 8.53 -10.72 11.89
C GLU A 135 8.89 -11.54 13.13
N GLU A 136 8.50 -11.07 14.32
CA GLU A 136 8.70 -11.80 15.58
C GLU A 136 7.99 -13.16 15.55
N ARG A 137 6.78 -13.24 14.97
CA ARG A 137 6.05 -14.50 14.80
C ARG A 137 6.74 -15.45 13.81
N LYS A 138 7.25 -14.92 12.69
CA LYS A 138 8.01 -15.71 11.70
C LYS A 138 9.29 -16.26 12.32
N GLU A 139 10.01 -15.44 13.08
CA GLU A 139 11.24 -15.86 13.77
C GLU A 139 10.96 -16.92 14.83
N GLN A 140 9.92 -16.73 15.66
CA GLN A 140 9.55 -17.72 16.66
C GLN A 140 9.14 -19.06 16.03
N LYS A 141 8.46 -19.04 14.88
CA LYS A 141 8.14 -20.26 14.14
C LYS A 141 9.40 -20.96 13.62
N ARG A 142 10.36 -20.20 13.07
CA ARG A 142 11.65 -20.75 12.61
C ARG A 142 12.43 -21.41 13.74
N MET A 143 12.50 -20.79 14.92
CA MET A 143 13.17 -21.39 16.08
C MET A 143 12.52 -22.70 16.51
N ARG A 144 11.17 -22.78 16.52
CA ARG A 144 10.45 -24.02 16.84
C ARG A 144 10.70 -25.12 15.81
N GLU A 145 10.63 -24.78 14.52
CA GLU A 145 10.91 -25.74 13.44
C GLU A 145 12.37 -26.24 13.48
N GLU A 146 13.32 -25.40 13.90
CA GLU A 146 14.72 -25.80 14.08
C GLU A 146 14.92 -26.70 15.31
N ASP A 147 14.28 -26.39 16.44
CA ASP A 147 14.34 -27.21 17.65
C ASP A 147 13.72 -28.60 17.42
N GLU A 148 12.57 -28.66 16.74
CA GLU A 148 11.94 -29.92 16.33
C GLU A 148 12.85 -30.76 15.42
N ARG A 149 13.62 -30.12 14.52
CA ARG A 149 14.61 -30.82 13.67
C ARG A 149 15.78 -31.36 14.48
N LEU A 150 16.29 -30.59 15.43
CA LEU A 150 17.38 -31.02 16.30
C LEU A 150 16.97 -32.20 17.17
N ASP A 151 15.75 -32.18 17.71
CA ASP A 151 15.25 -33.27 18.54
C ASP A 151 14.94 -34.54 17.72
N ALA A 152 14.42 -34.41 16.50
CA ALA A 152 14.30 -35.54 15.58
C ALA A 152 15.67 -36.18 15.25
N ALA A 153 16.69 -35.35 14.99
CA ALA A 153 18.05 -35.84 14.73
C ALA A 153 18.67 -36.59 15.92
N LYS A 154 18.46 -36.10 17.15
CA LYS A 154 18.90 -36.81 18.37
C LYS A 154 18.18 -38.14 18.56
N GLN A 155 16.87 -38.21 18.26
CA GLN A 155 16.12 -39.46 18.36
C GLN A 155 16.62 -40.51 17.37
N ASP A 156 16.93 -40.11 16.12
CA ASP A 156 17.52 -40.99 15.12
C ASP A 156 18.91 -41.50 15.54
N GLU A 157 19.74 -40.65 16.14
CA GLU A 157 21.06 -41.05 16.66
C GLU A 157 20.96 -42.06 17.81
N ILE A 158 20.01 -41.86 18.73
CA ILE A 158 19.72 -42.82 19.81
C ILE A 158 19.22 -44.14 19.24
N ALA A 159 18.32 -44.12 18.26
CA ALA A 159 17.81 -45.32 17.61
C ALA A 159 18.92 -46.11 16.88
N ALA A 160 19.84 -45.41 16.22
CA ALA A 160 21.01 -46.01 15.56
C ALA A 160 22.00 -46.64 16.57
N SER A 161 22.26 -45.97 17.70
CA SER A 161 23.13 -46.47 18.78
C SER A 161 22.56 -47.74 19.44
N ILE A 162 21.24 -47.82 19.62
CA ILE A 162 20.57 -49.01 20.15
C ILE A 162 20.66 -50.19 19.18
N HIS A 163 20.57 -49.95 17.87
CA HIS A 163 20.69 -51.02 16.85
C HIS A 163 22.15 -51.44 16.58
N GLY A 164 23.14 -50.58 16.83
CA GLY A 164 24.58 -50.90 16.67
C GLY A 164 25.16 -51.85 17.73
N ARG A 165 24.48 -52.04 18.87
CA ARG A 165 25.01 -52.86 20.00
C ARG A 165 24.72 -54.36 19.93
N ARG A 166 24.05 -54.88 18.89
CA ARG A 166 23.69 -56.32 18.76
C ARG A 166 24.63 -57.20 17.92
N SER A 167 25.75 -56.68 17.43
CA SER A 167 26.73 -57.48 16.68
C SER A 167 28.08 -57.56 17.41
N ARG A 168 28.21 -58.47 18.39
CA ARG A 168 29.52 -58.94 18.85
C ARG A 168 30.06 -59.95 17.82
N PRO A 169 31.19 -59.70 17.15
CA PRO A 169 31.85 -60.73 16.36
C PRO A 169 32.47 -61.74 17.32
N GLY A 170 32.10 -63.02 17.17
CA GLY A 170 32.67 -64.11 17.95
C GLY A 170 34.19 -64.20 17.78
N HIS A 171 34.91 -64.26 18.89
CA HIS A 171 36.34 -64.54 18.96
C HIS A 171 36.67 -65.86 18.22
N LYS A 172 37.30 -65.78 17.05
CA LYS A 172 37.99 -66.93 16.45
C LYS A 172 39.33 -67.11 17.17
N LYS A 173 39.45 -68.22 17.91
CA LYS A 173 40.67 -68.70 18.56
C LYS A 173 41.81 -68.75 17.54
N GLN A 174 42.89 -68.02 17.79
CA GLN A 174 44.20 -68.29 17.17
C GLN A 174 44.60 -69.73 17.50
N ARG A 175 44.82 -70.54 16.46
CA ARG A 175 45.63 -71.75 16.55
C ARG A 175 46.96 -71.48 15.85
N SER A 176 48.00 -71.63 16.66
CA SER A 176 49.44 -71.77 16.41
C SER A 176 49.96 -71.76 14.97
N LEU A 177 50.99 -70.93 14.78
CA LEU A 177 52.12 -71.16 13.88
C LEU A 177 52.69 -72.56 14.13
N LEU A 178 52.82 -73.38 13.07
CA LEU A 178 53.85 -74.40 12.82
C LEU A 178 53.41 -75.24 11.59
N MET A 179 54.36 -75.53 10.68
CA MET A 179 54.26 -76.19 9.36
C MET A 179 54.14 -75.16 8.21
N ASN A 180 55.21 -74.67 7.59
CA ASN A 180 56.39 -75.34 7.03
C ASN A 180 56.05 -76.50 6.08
N LEU A 181 56.60 -76.37 4.86
CA LEU A 181 56.90 -77.37 3.81
C LEU A 181 56.00 -77.43 2.55
N VAL A 182 56.59 -76.91 1.46
CA VAL A 182 56.82 -77.57 0.15
C VAL A 182 55.62 -77.88 -0.74
N SER A 183 55.39 -77.01 -1.73
CA SER A 183 55.64 -77.22 -3.18
C SER A 183 54.95 -76.12 -3.99
#